data_AF-A0A428NU66-F1
#
_entry.id   AF-A0A428NU66-F1
#
_cell.length_a   1.000
_cell.length_b   1.000
_cell.length_c   1.000
_cell.angle_alpha   90.00
_cell.angle_beta   90.00
_cell.angle_gamma   90.00
#
_symmetry.space_group_name_H-M   'P 1'
#
loop_
_entity.id
_entity.type
_entity.pdbx_description
1 polymer ?
#
loop_
_entity_poly.entity_id
_entity_poly.type
_entity_poly.pdbx_seq_one_letter_code
_entity_poly.pdbx_strand_id
1 'polypeptide(L)'
;MATDQNMESPMYAIRDVPGKGKGLIATRPIPKGTRILAEAPIFTNPVVSEIQNIKTDVIRKVRNLTPAQKTAYFNLTRLDMFNSEDPAWGVFCSNCLRGPAEDIHGLYLIASRVNHACLNNAHDSWNRILEKLTLHALRDIEEGEEITICYLNRLRDRAGRQAGLRGFTCTCSLCSLEGQRLQESDQRLKQSWYLYEFLGTRSGATDDAVWRRYRAIRECADLLTKEGAFDHYFIHLYSIACFSFMVMN
;
A
#
# COMPACT_ATOMS: atom_id res chain seq x y z
N MET A 1 18.73 31.83 26.66
CA MET A 1 18.14 30.48 26.85
C MET A 1 16.68 30.53 26.42
N ALA A 2 16.43 30.17 25.16
CA ALA A 2 15.15 29.99 24.47
C ALA A 2 15.57 29.52 23.05
N THR A 3 15.03 28.54 22.35
CA THR A 3 13.82 27.69 22.41
C THR A 3 14.22 26.30 21.83
N ASP A 4 13.54 25.19 22.11
CA ASP A 4 12.56 24.51 21.23
C ASP A 4 12.40 23.09 21.80
N GLN A 5 11.28 22.36 21.77
CA GLN A 5 10.01 22.48 21.06
C GLN A 5 9.02 21.54 21.79
N ASN A 6 7.73 21.88 21.78
CA ASN A 6 6.63 20.97 22.11
C ASN A 6 6.90 19.57 21.53
N MET A 7 7.14 18.57 22.38
CA MET A 7 6.98 17.17 21.96
C MET A 7 5.48 16.95 21.79
N GLU A 8 4.95 17.29 20.61
CA GLU A 8 3.64 16.82 20.21
C GLU A 8 3.62 15.30 20.41
N SER A 9 2.57 14.81 21.06
CA SER A 9 2.36 13.37 21.18
C SER A 9 2.46 12.72 19.80
N PRO A 10 3.15 11.56 19.68
CA PRO A 10 3.30 10.88 18.41
C PRO A 10 1.92 10.66 17.78
N MET A 11 1.83 10.68 16.45
CA MET A 11 0.56 10.48 15.74
C MET A 11 0.04 9.04 15.82
N TYR A 12 0.93 8.08 16.09
CA TYR A 12 0.59 6.67 16.18
C TYR A 12 1.41 5.95 17.25
N ALA A 13 0.91 4.80 17.70
CA ALA A 13 1.62 3.82 18.50
C ALA A 13 1.53 2.43 17.86
N ILE A 14 2.57 1.62 18.02
CA ILE A 14 2.53 0.20 17.65
C ILE A 14 1.79 -0.56 18.74
N ARG A 15 0.68 -1.22 18.41
CA ARG A 15 -0.13 -2.01 19.36
C ARG A 15 -0.46 -3.38 18.78
N ASP A 16 -0.83 -4.31 19.64
CA ASP A 16 -1.39 -5.59 19.20
C ASP A 16 -2.80 -5.38 18.63
N VAL A 17 -3.06 -6.02 17.49
CA VAL A 17 -4.31 -5.97 16.74
C VAL A 17 -4.83 -7.40 16.60
N PRO A 18 -6.04 -7.70 17.13
CA PRO A 18 -6.61 -9.04 17.09
C PRO A 18 -6.60 -9.64 15.68
N GLY A 19 -6.00 -10.82 15.54
CA GLY A 19 -5.91 -11.54 14.27
C GLY A 19 -4.93 -10.97 13.23
N LYS A 20 -4.22 -9.87 13.52
CA LYS A 20 -3.26 -9.25 12.60
C LYS A 20 -1.84 -9.05 13.18
N GLY A 21 -1.59 -9.50 14.41
CA GLY A 21 -0.30 -9.30 15.06
C GLY A 21 -0.16 -7.86 15.57
N LYS A 22 0.86 -7.11 15.13
CA LYS A 22 1.06 -5.71 15.52
C LYS A 22 0.64 -4.77 14.39
N GLY A 23 0.04 -3.64 14.75
CA GLY A 23 -0.42 -2.60 13.84
C GLY A 23 -0.06 -1.20 14.33
N LEU A 24 -0.14 -0.20 13.44
CA LEU A 24 -0.08 1.21 13.82
C LEU A 24 -1.49 1.69 14.18
N ILE A 25 -1.66 2.17 15.41
CA ILE A 25 -2.91 2.73 15.91
C ILE A 25 -2.74 4.22 16.12
N ALA A 26 -3.66 5.03 15.57
CA ALA A 26 -3.66 6.47 15.77
C ALA A 26 -3.82 6.82 17.25
N THR A 27 -2.99 7.72 17.75
CA THR A 27 -2.98 8.19 19.16
C THR A 27 -3.60 9.58 19.32
N ARG A 28 -4.04 10.18 18.22
CA ARG A 28 -4.80 11.42 18.11
C ARG A 28 -5.48 11.47 16.74
N PRO A 29 -6.48 12.34 16.51
CA PRO A 29 -7.02 12.55 15.17
C PRO A 29 -5.92 12.97 14.19
N ILE A 30 -5.90 12.37 13.00
CA ILE A 30 -4.94 12.64 11.92
C ILE A 30 -5.73 13.19 10.73
N PRO A 31 -5.58 14.48 10.38
CA PRO A 31 -6.26 15.06 9.23
C PRO A 31 -5.82 14.44 7.90
N LYS A 32 -6.73 14.43 6.92
CA LYS A 32 -6.46 14.04 5.54
C LYS A 32 -5.24 14.76 4.98
N GLY A 33 -4.40 14.03 4.25
CA GLY A 33 -3.18 14.55 3.62
C GLY A 33 -1.98 14.63 4.54
N THR A 34 -2.13 14.41 5.84
CA THR A 34 -1.02 14.39 6.80
C THR A 34 -0.01 13.29 6.46
N ARG A 35 1.28 13.63 6.47
CA ARG A 35 2.37 12.64 6.38
C ARG A 35 2.58 11.98 7.73
N ILE A 36 2.08 10.76 7.88
CA ILE A 36 2.11 9.96 9.10
C ILE A 36 3.53 9.46 9.40
N LEU A 37 4.22 8.95 8.38
CA LEU A 37 5.54 8.32 8.51
C LEU A 37 6.44 8.72 7.33
N ALA A 38 7.74 8.84 7.60
CA ALA A 38 8.81 8.89 6.61
C ALA A 38 9.99 8.05 7.10
N GLU A 39 10.20 6.87 6.52
CA GLU A 39 11.18 5.89 6.98
C GLU A 39 12.15 5.48 5.87
N ALA A 40 13.44 5.46 6.17
CA ALA A 40 14.46 4.91 5.28
C ALA A 40 14.48 3.38 5.40
N PRO A 41 14.66 2.63 4.31
CA PRO A 41 14.76 1.18 4.39
C PRO A 41 16.03 0.79 5.15
N ILE A 42 15.97 -0.27 5.98
CA ILE A 42 17.19 -0.82 6.59
C ILE A 42 18.04 -1.55 5.55
N PHE A 43 17.42 -2.05 4.48
CA PHE A 43 18.05 -2.42 3.21
C PHE A 43 17.00 -2.54 2.10
N THR A 44 17.45 -2.54 0.84
CA THR A 44 16.64 -2.79 -0.35
C THR A 44 17.08 -4.09 -1.04
N ASN A 45 16.24 -4.67 -1.89
CA ASN A 45 16.59 -5.81 -2.75
C ASN A 45 15.87 -5.73 -4.11
N PRO A 46 16.55 -6.02 -5.24
CA PRO A 46 15.87 -6.16 -6.52
C PRO A 46 14.86 -7.31 -6.54
N VAL A 47 13.83 -7.18 -7.37
CA VAL A 47 12.74 -8.16 -7.54
C VAL A 47 12.89 -8.94 -8.86
N VAL A 48 13.68 -8.42 -9.81
CA VAL A 48 13.81 -8.94 -11.18
C VAL A 48 15.04 -9.84 -11.41
N SER A 49 15.72 -10.30 -10.37
CA SER A 49 16.82 -11.28 -10.50
C SER A 49 16.36 -12.71 -10.20
N GLU A 50 17.16 -13.71 -10.59
CA GLU A 50 16.89 -15.11 -10.24
C GLU A 50 16.65 -15.24 -8.72
N ILE A 51 15.55 -15.87 -8.32
CA ILE A 51 15.07 -15.94 -6.93
C ILE A 51 16.19 -16.38 -5.96
N GLN A 52 17.05 -17.32 -6.40
CA GLN A 52 18.15 -17.81 -5.58
C GLN A 52 19.21 -16.74 -5.28
N ASN A 53 19.46 -15.82 -6.21
CA ASN A 53 20.37 -14.70 -6.01
C ASN A 53 19.77 -13.65 -5.08
N ILE A 54 18.46 -13.37 -5.18
CA ILE A 54 17.72 -12.49 -4.26
C ILE A 54 17.80 -13.04 -2.84
N LYS A 55 17.47 -14.31 -2.65
CA LYS A 55 17.47 -14.96 -1.33
C LYS A 55 18.84 -14.89 -0.66
N THR A 56 19.90 -15.25 -1.40
CA THR A 56 21.28 -15.22 -0.88
C THR A 56 21.67 -13.80 -0.46
N ASP A 57 21.29 -12.80 -1.27
CA ASP A 57 21.58 -11.40 -0.98
C ASP A 57 20.82 -10.86 0.24
N VAL A 58 19.54 -11.22 0.41
CA VAL A 58 18.76 -10.88 1.61
C VAL A 58 19.42 -11.48 2.86
N ILE A 59 19.77 -12.77 2.83
CA ILE A 59 20.41 -13.44 3.98
C ILE A 59 21.72 -12.74 4.34
N ARG A 60 22.53 -12.37 3.34
CA ARG A 60 23.77 -11.62 3.53
C ARG A 60 23.53 -10.24 4.16
N LYS A 61 22.54 -9.48 3.65
CA LYS A 61 22.17 -8.16 4.18
C LYS A 61 21.68 -8.24 5.63
N VAL A 62 20.84 -9.24 5.95
CA VAL A 62 20.35 -9.46 7.31
C VAL A 62 21.48 -9.83 8.28
N ARG A 63 22.47 -10.63 7.84
CA ARG A 63 23.66 -10.94 8.65
C ARG A 63 24.44 -9.68 9.04
N ASN A 64 24.51 -8.70 8.14
CA ASN A 64 25.23 -7.44 8.31
C ASN A 64 24.44 -6.35 9.05
N LEU A 65 23.18 -6.59 9.45
CA LEU A 65 22.43 -5.66 10.29
C LEU A 65 23.06 -5.50 11.67
N THR A 66 22.92 -4.32 12.25
CA THR A 66 23.27 -4.08 13.66
C THR A 66 22.47 -5.02 14.58
N PRO A 67 22.95 -5.33 15.80
CA PRO A 67 22.21 -6.19 16.73
C PRO A 67 20.77 -5.71 16.97
N ALA A 68 20.57 -4.41 17.17
CA ALA A 68 19.24 -3.82 17.38
C ALA A 68 18.32 -3.98 16.16
N GLN A 69 18.82 -3.71 14.95
CA GLN A 69 18.06 -3.91 13.71
C GLN A 69 17.73 -5.38 13.49
N LYS A 70 18.66 -6.29 13.79
CA LYS A 70 18.46 -7.74 13.63
C LYS A 70 17.37 -8.25 14.59
N THR A 71 17.38 -7.80 15.85
CA THR A 71 16.31 -8.09 16.80
C THR A 71 14.96 -7.54 16.33
N ALA A 72 14.93 -6.28 15.88
CA ALA A 72 13.69 -5.68 15.37
C ALA A 72 13.17 -6.40 14.12
N TYR A 73 14.09 -6.82 13.24
CA TYR A 73 13.79 -7.56 12.02
C TYR A 73 13.14 -8.91 12.28
N PHE A 74 13.77 -9.74 13.13
CA PHE A 74 13.22 -11.05 13.47
C PHE A 74 11.98 -10.97 14.39
N ASN A 75 11.62 -9.77 14.87
CA ASN A 75 10.36 -9.47 15.55
C ASN A 75 9.26 -8.94 14.60
N LEU A 76 9.49 -8.97 13.29
CA LEU A 76 8.45 -8.79 12.27
C LEU A 76 7.74 -10.12 12.00
N THR A 77 6.55 -10.04 11.41
CA THR A 77 5.72 -11.20 11.12
C THR A 77 6.42 -12.14 10.13
N ARG A 78 6.42 -13.43 10.40
CA ARG A 78 6.81 -14.46 9.42
C ARG A 78 5.59 -15.31 9.11
N LEU A 79 5.15 -15.30 7.86
CA LEU A 79 4.00 -16.11 7.44
C LEU A 79 4.36 -17.59 7.36
N ASP A 80 3.43 -18.46 7.75
CA ASP A 80 3.67 -19.90 7.85
C ASP A 80 4.10 -20.56 6.54
N MET A 81 3.62 -20.04 5.41
CA MET A 81 4.02 -20.51 4.08
C MET A 81 5.50 -20.31 3.78
N PHE A 82 6.20 -19.48 4.55
CA PHE A 82 7.63 -19.27 4.46
C PHE A 82 8.38 -19.89 5.66
N ASN A 83 7.76 -20.79 6.42
CA ASN A 83 8.40 -21.45 7.57
C ASN A 83 9.46 -22.49 7.17
N SER A 84 9.33 -23.11 5.99
CA SER A 84 10.34 -24.02 5.42
C SER A 84 11.58 -23.29 4.88
N GLU A 85 11.53 -21.97 4.77
CA GLU A 85 12.61 -21.14 4.27
C GLU A 85 13.62 -20.74 5.36
N ASP A 86 14.75 -20.15 4.95
CA ASP A 86 15.62 -19.44 5.88
C ASP A 86 14.80 -18.35 6.59
N PRO A 87 14.84 -18.23 7.94
CA PRO A 87 14.06 -17.23 8.67
C PRO A 87 14.28 -15.81 8.16
N ALA A 88 15.50 -15.48 7.75
CA ALA A 88 15.81 -14.16 7.20
C ALA A 88 15.11 -13.93 5.87
N TRP A 89 14.98 -14.95 5.02
CA TRP A 89 14.22 -14.86 3.78
C TRP A 89 12.71 -14.79 4.04
N GLY A 90 12.19 -15.66 4.90
CA GLY A 90 10.75 -15.71 5.20
C GLY A 90 10.20 -14.41 5.81
N VAL A 91 10.97 -13.76 6.69
CA VAL A 91 10.63 -12.43 7.22
C VAL A 91 10.63 -11.39 6.10
N PHE A 92 11.62 -11.40 5.20
CA PHE A 92 11.67 -10.44 4.09
C PHE A 92 10.45 -10.57 3.19
N CYS A 93 10.12 -11.78 2.74
CA CYS A 93 8.97 -12.04 1.88
C CYS A 93 7.63 -11.66 2.52
N SER A 94 7.55 -11.71 3.85
CA SER A 94 6.32 -11.38 4.59
C SER A 94 6.12 -9.87 4.79
N ASN A 95 7.19 -9.06 4.67
CA ASN A 95 7.20 -7.67 5.16
C ASN A 95 7.78 -6.66 4.17
N CYS A 96 8.36 -7.08 3.05
CA CYS A 96 8.95 -6.16 2.09
C CYS A 96 7.86 -5.28 1.46
N LEU A 97 8.17 -3.98 1.36
CA LEU A 97 7.31 -2.97 0.75
C LEU A 97 8.01 -2.38 -0.48
N ARG A 98 7.37 -1.42 -1.13
CA ARG A 98 7.96 -0.67 -2.25
C ARG A 98 9.30 -0.03 -1.86
N GLY A 99 10.26 -0.09 -2.77
CA GLY A 99 11.55 0.59 -2.67
C GLY A 99 11.67 1.80 -3.62
N PRO A 100 12.91 2.23 -3.91
CA PRO A 100 13.19 3.41 -4.74
C PRO A 100 12.74 3.33 -6.20
N ALA A 101 12.57 2.11 -6.71
CA ALA A 101 12.17 1.83 -8.09
C ALA A 101 11.11 0.73 -8.11
N GLU A 102 10.47 0.54 -9.27
CA GLU A 102 9.39 -0.44 -9.47
C GLU A 102 9.86 -1.88 -9.22
N ASP A 103 11.10 -2.18 -9.60
CA ASP A 103 11.75 -3.47 -9.50
C ASP A 103 12.62 -3.62 -8.24
N ILE A 104 12.46 -2.72 -7.26
CA ILE A 104 13.20 -2.75 -5.99
C ILE A 104 12.21 -2.76 -4.83
N HIS A 105 12.36 -3.74 -3.95
CA HIS A 105 11.67 -3.76 -2.67
C HIS A 105 12.56 -3.24 -1.53
N GLY A 106 11.94 -2.58 -0.56
CA GLY A 106 12.57 -2.12 0.67
C GLY A 106 12.02 -2.86 1.87
N LEU A 107 12.83 -2.96 2.91
CA LEU A 107 12.41 -3.46 4.20
C LEU A 107 12.55 -2.37 5.26
N TYR A 108 11.50 -2.22 6.07
CA TYR A 108 11.31 -1.13 7.02
C TYR A 108 10.93 -1.72 8.37
N LEU A 109 11.31 -1.10 9.49
CA LEU A 109 11.03 -1.67 10.82
C LEU A 109 9.68 -1.20 11.37
N ILE A 110 9.25 0.01 10.99
CA ILE A 110 7.95 0.58 11.40
C ILE A 110 6.91 0.36 10.29
N ALA A 111 7.20 0.74 9.05
CA ALA A 111 6.23 0.67 7.96
C ALA A 111 5.76 -0.76 7.67
N SER A 112 6.62 -1.77 7.85
CA SER A 112 6.25 -3.18 7.72
C SER A 112 5.25 -3.67 8.77
N ARG A 113 4.93 -2.85 9.79
CA ARG A 113 3.86 -3.13 10.77
C ARG A 113 2.51 -2.54 10.37
N VAL A 114 2.42 -1.80 9.27
CA VAL A 114 1.16 -1.21 8.81
C VAL A 114 0.33 -2.30 8.17
N ASN A 115 -0.81 -2.63 8.78
CA ASN A 115 -1.68 -3.73 8.34
C ASN A 115 -2.51 -3.39 7.10
N HIS A 116 -3.14 -4.43 6.57
CA HIS A 116 -4.02 -4.32 5.41
C HIS A 116 -5.45 -3.89 5.76
N ALA A 117 -6.02 -3.07 4.90
CA ALA A 117 -7.46 -3.01 4.62
C ALA A 117 -7.69 -2.84 3.11
N CYS A 118 -8.75 -3.45 2.55
CA CYS A 118 -9.09 -3.27 1.13
C CYS A 118 -9.60 -1.86 0.82
N LEU A 119 -10.20 -1.22 1.82
CA LEU A 119 -10.51 0.20 1.84
C LEU A 119 -9.63 0.87 2.91
N ASN A 120 -8.37 1.06 2.53
CA ASN A 120 -7.31 1.62 3.38
C ASN A 120 -7.52 3.11 3.63
N ASN A 121 -7.00 3.58 4.77
CA ASN A 121 -7.06 5.00 5.18
C ASN A 121 -5.72 5.74 4.99
N ALA A 122 -4.64 5.05 4.63
CA ALA A 122 -3.36 5.65 4.28
C ALA A 122 -2.75 5.05 3.00
N HIS A 123 -1.90 5.81 2.32
CA HIS A 123 -1.21 5.39 1.10
C HIS A 123 0.31 5.53 1.28
N ASP A 124 1.03 4.47 0.95
CA ASP A 124 2.49 4.44 0.93
C ASP A 124 3.04 4.83 -0.45
N SER A 125 4.09 5.65 -0.45
CA SER A 125 4.79 6.06 -1.66
C SER A 125 6.27 6.32 -1.40
N TRP A 126 7.11 6.02 -2.39
CA TRP A 126 8.52 6.38 -2.32
C TRP A 126 8.71 7.86 -2.63
N ASN A 127 9.21 8.63 -1.66
CA ASN A 127 9.55 10.02 -1.86
C ASN A 127 11.02 10.13 -2.32
N ARG A 128 11.22 10.51 -3.58
CA ARG A 128 12.56 10.61 -4.20
C ARG A 128 13.43 11.73 -3.63
N ILE A 129 12.84 12.77 -3.06
CA ILE A 129 13.58 13.89 -2.47
C ILE A 129 14.08 13.51 -1.07
N LEU A 130 13.24 12.82 -0.28
CA LEU A 130 13.60 12.37 1.06
C LEU A 130 14.36 11.05 1.08
N GLU A 131 14.35 10.32 -0.03
CA GLU A 131 14.85 8.94 -0.15
C GLU A 131 14.26 8.00 0.91
N LYS A 132 12.94 8.11 1.11
CA LYS A 132 12.20 7.40 2.14
C LYS A 132 10.87 6.89 1.63
N LEU A 133 10.41 5.77 2.20
CA LEU A 133 9.01 5.41 2.14
C LEU A 133 8.22 6.41 2.99
N THR A 134 7.18 6.99 2.42
CA THR A 134 6.28 7.89 3.11
C THR A 134 4.90 7.32 3.17
N LEU A 135 4.19 7.57 4.27
CA LEU A 135 2.81 7.14 4.47
C LEU A 135 1.95 8.39 4.69
N HIS A 136 0.92 8.59 3.87
CA HIS A 136 0.03 9.75 3.96
C HIS A 136 -1.42 9.34 4.19
N ALA A 137 -2.15 10.09 5.01
CA ALA A 137 -3.57 9.86 5.26
C ALA A 137 -4.42 10.20 4.02
N LEU A 138 -5.27 9.27 3.58
CA LEU A 138 -6.20 9.44 2.44
C LEU A 138 -7.50 10.13 2.83
N ARG A 139 -7.84 10.08 4.13
CA ARG A 139 -8.98 10.74 4.78
C ARG A 139 -8.59 11.07 6.22
N ASP A 140 -9.48 11.74 6.93
CA ASP A 140 -9.34 11.89 8.37
C ASP A 140 -9.35 10.50 9.03
N ILE A 141 -8.44 10.31 9.99
CA ILE A 141 -8.27 9.08 10.78
C ILE A 141 -8.54 9.45 12.23
N GLU A 142 -9.49 8.75 12.85
CA GLU A 142 -9.89 9.02 14.24
C GLU A 142 -8.85 8.50 15.24
N GLU A 143 -8.82 9.07 16.44
CA GLU A 143 -8.04 8.50 17.53
C GLU A 143 -8.48 7.06 17.82
N GLY A 144 -7.51 6.16 17.99
CA GLY A 144 -7.76 4.73 18.21
C GLY A 144 -8.03 3.93 16.94
N GLU A 145 -8.16 4.57 15.78
CA GLU A 145 -8.31 3.88 14.50
C GLU A 145 -6.98 3.24 14.05
N GLU A 146 -7.04 2.05 13.45
CA GLU A 146 -5.87 1.41 12.84
C GLU A 146 -5.50 2.10 11.53
N ILE A 147 -4.22 2.49 11.39
CA ILE A 147 -3.66 3.01 10.13
C ILE A 147 -3.35 1.81 9.23
N THR A 148 -3.88 1.82 8.01
CA THR A 148 -3.82 0.69 7.08
C THR A 148 -3.45 1.10 5.67
N ILE A 149 -2.83 0.18 4.93
CA ILE A 149 -2.56 0.26 3.49
C ILE A 149 -3.22 -0.90 2.73
N CYS A 150 -3.23 -0.84 1.40
CA CYS A 150 -3.72 -1.94 0.57
C CYS A 150 -2.54 -2.80 0.07
N TYR A 151 -2.49 -4.09 0.43
CA TYR A 151 -1.39 -5.00 0.05
C TYR A 151 -1.56 -5.61 -1.35
N LEU A 152 -2.73 -5.42 -1.96
CA LEU A 152 -3.13 -6.13 -3.17
C LEU A 152 -3.85 -5.19 -4.14
N ASN A 153 -4.14 -5.70 -5.33
CA ASN A 153 -5.06 -5.04 -6.23
C ASN A 153 -6.49 -5.08 -5.65
N ARG A 154 -6.96 -3.92 -5.18
CA ARG A 154 -8.29 -3.78 -4.55
C ARG A 154 -9.46 -3.93 -5.53
N LEU A 155 -9.26 -3.78 -6.83
CA LEU A 155 -10.32 -3.78 -7.85
C LEU A 155 -10.76 -5.21 -8.24
N ARG A 156 -10.71 -6.14 -7.27
CA ARG A 156 -11.23 -7.51 -7.37
C ARG A 156 -12.50 -7.62 -6.52
N ASP A 157 -13.32 -8.63 -6.77
CA ASP A 157 -14.44 -8.95 -5.87
C ASP A 157 -13.96 -9.47 -4.51
N ARG A 158 -14.88 -9.59 -3.54
CA ARG A 158 -14.53 -10.05 -2.19
C ARG A 158 -13.78 -11.37 -2.22
N ALA A 159 -14.21 -12.33 -3.04
CA ALA A 159 -13.54 -13.62 -3.17
C ALA A 159 -12.09 -13.46 -3.67
N GLY A 160 -11.88 -12.68 -4.73
CA GLY A 160 -10.55 -12.40 -5.26
C GLY A 160 -9.65 -11.60 -4.32
N ARG A 161 -10.22 -10.68 -3.52
CA ARG A 161 -9.49 -9.95 -2.48
C ARG A 161 -9.07 -10.87 -1.34
N GLN A 162 -9.96 -11.74 -0.84
CA GLN A 162 -9.63 -12.70 0.21
C GLN A 162 -8.58 -13.71 -0.26
N ALA A 163 -8.73 -14.24 -1.47
CA ALA A 163 -7.77 -15.20 -2.05
C ALA A 163 -6.37 -14.58 -2.31
N GLY A 164 -6.31 -13.27 -2.55
CA GLY A 164 -5.05 -12.54 -2.72
C GLY A 164 -4.29 -12.27 -1.42
N LEU A 165 -4.95 -12.38 -0.27
CA LEU A 165 -4.33 -12.19 1.04
C LEU A 165 -3.77 -13.51 1.58
N ARG A 166 -2.73 -13.37 2.40
CA ARG A 166 -2.00 -14.48 2.99
C ARG A 166 -1.89 -14.23 4.48
N GLY A 167 -2.22 -15.24 5.28
CA GLY A 167 -2.04 -15.22 6.74
C GLY A 167 -3.20 -14.66 7.57
N PHE A 168 -4.26 -14.11 6.96
CA PHE A 168 -5.46 -13.66 7.69
C PHE A 168 -6.69 -13.52 6.77
N THR A 169 -7.89 -13.50 7.35
CA THR A 169 -9.13 -13.14 6.66
C THR A 169 -9.41 -11.65 6.85
N CYS A 170 -9.58 -10.90 5.76
CA CYS A 170 -9.83 -9.47 5.84
C CYS A 170 -11.27 -9.19 6.29
N THR A 171 -11.42 -8.38 7.32
CA THR A 171 -12.70 -7.95 7.90
C THR A 171 -12.90 -6.43 7.80
N CYS A 172 -12.18 -5.76 6.90
CA CYS A 172 -12.35 -4.32 6.69
C CYS A 172 -13.78 -3.97 6.22
N SER A 173 -14.14 -2.69 6.28
CA SER A 173 -15.47 -2.20 5.89
C SER A 173 -15.97 -2.69 4.53
N LEU A 174 -15.06 -2.89 3.57
CA LEU A 174 -15.39 -3.40 2.24
C LEU A 174 -15.62 -4.93 2.22
N CYS A 175 -14.84 -5.69 2.99
CA CYS A 175 -14.95 -7.15 3.07
C CYS A 175 -16.04 -7.63 4.05
N SER A 176 -16.56 -6.73 4.87
CA SER A 176 -17.65 -6.96 5.82
C SER A 176 -19.01 -6.52 5.26
N LEU A 177 -19.09 -6.07 4.00
CA LEU A 177 -20.36 -5.85 3.32
C LEU A 177 -21.08 -7.18 3.10
N GLU A 178 -22.41 -7.12 3.13
CA GLU A 178 -23.31 -8.26 2.93
C GLU A 178 -24.46 -7.92 1.98
N GLY A 179 -25.14 -8.96 1.47
CA GLY A 179 -26.33 -8.84 0.63
C GLY A 179 -26.13 -7.97 -0.62
N GLN A 180 -27.11 -7.12 -0.89
CA GLN A 180 -27.11 -6.24 -2.06
C GLN A 180 -25.93 -5.26 -2.06
N ARG A 181 -25.54 -4.72 -0.89
CA ARG A 181 -24.42 -3.77 -0.79
C ARG A 181 -23.10 -4.40 -1.23
N LEU A 182 -22.88 -5.67 -0.89
CA LEU A 182 -21.70 -6.42 -1.34
C LEU A 182 -21.72 -6.61 -2.86
N GLN A 183 -22.86 -7.05 -3.41
CA GLN A 183 -23.00 -7.29 -4.85
C GLN A 183 -22.75 -6.02 -5.67
N GLU A 184 -23.34 -4.90 -5.25
CA GLU A 184 -23.15 -3.61 -5.92
C GLU A 184 -21.70 -3.11 -5.82
N SER A 185 -21.06 -3.25 -4.66
CA SER A 185 -19.66 -2.87 -4.49
C SER A 185 -18.74 -3.73 -5.36
N ASP A 186 -18.89 -5.06 -5.34
CA ASP A 186 -18.10 -5.95 -6.17
C ASP A 186 -18.34 -5.69 -7.68
N GLN A 187 -19.56 -5.33 -8.09
CA GLN A 187 -19.84 -4.90 -9.46
C GLN A 187 -19.11 -3.60 -9.82
N ARG A 188 -19.17 -2.57 -8.95
CA ARG A 188 -18.46 -1.30 -9.18
C ARG A 188 -16.95 -1.50 -9.27
N LEU A 189 -16.38 -2.36 -8.43
CA LEU A 189 -14.94 -2.67 -8.45
C LEU A 189 -14.54 -3.42 -9.72
N LYS A 190 -15.32 -4.42 -10.16
CA LYS A 190 -15.09 -5.12 -11.43
C LYS A 190 -15.14 -4.18 -12.63
N GLN A 191 -16.13 -3.29 -12.66
CA GLN A 191 -16.26 -2.30 -13.73
C GLN A 191 -15.12 -1.29 -13.70
N SER A 192 -14.70 -0.83 -12.51
CA SER A 192 -13.53 0.03 -12.35
C SER A 192 -12.27 -0.64 -12.88
N TRP A 193 -12.06 -1.93 -12.59
CA TRP A 193 -10.94 -2.70 -13.11
C TRP A 193 -10.95 -2.77 -14.64
N TYR A 194 -12.09 -3.10 -15.24
CA TYR A 194 -12.24 -3.17 -16.69
C TYR A 194 -11.89 -1.84 -17.37
N LEU A 195 -12.41 -0.73 -16.83
CA LEU A 195 -12.11 0.61 -17.35
C LEU A 195 -10.64 0.98 -17.17
N TYR A 196 -10.06 0.66 -16.01
CA TYR A 196 -8.65 0.93 -15.73
C TYR A 196 -7.72 0.17 -16.68
N GLU A 197 -7.98 -1.12 -16.92
CA GLU A 197 -7.22 -1.93 -17.89
C GLU A 197 -7.38 -1.41 -19.32
N PHE A 198 -8.60 -1.02 -19.71
CA PHE A 198 -8.87 -0.40 -21.02
C PHE A 198 -8.04 0.88 -21.23
N LEU A 199 -7.87 1.68 -20.16
CA LEU A 199 -7.06 2.89 -20.23
C LEU A 199 -5.57 2.55 -20.43
N GLY A 200 -5.05 1.53 -19.76
CA GLY A 200 -3.66 1.09 -19.90
C GLY A 200 -2.64 2.23 -19.76
N THR A 201 -1.44 2.06 -20.32
CA THR A 201 -0.34 3.05 -20.31
C THR A 201 -0.12 3.77 -21.65
N ARG A 202 -0.97 3.50 -22.65
CA ARG A 202 -0.67 3.82 -24.06
C ARG A 202 -0.63 5.33 -24.37
N SER A 203 0.52 5.77 -24.90
CA SER A 203 0.70 6.96 -25.74
C SER A 203 0.28 6.67 -27.20
N GLY A 204 -0.44 7.58 -27.85
CA GLY A 204 -0.76 7.50 -29.29
C GLY A 204 -2.22 7.18 -29.66
N ALA A 205 -3.19 7.71 -28.91
CA ALA A 205 -4.61 7.61 -29.26
C ALA A 205 -4.96 8.60 -30.40
N THR A 206 -5.78 8.17 -31.36
CA THR A 206 -6.44 9.06 -32.34
C THR A 206 -7.56 9.88 -31.66
N ASP A 207 -8.00 11.00 -32.25
CA ASP A 207 -9.04 11.89 -31.69
C ASP A 207 -10.32 11.14 -31.23
N ASP A 208 -10.75 10.16 -32.01
CA ASP A 208 -11.95 9.37 -31.72
C ASP A 208 -11.74 8.37 -30.57
N ALA A 209 -10.49 7.97 -30.34
CA ALA A 209 -10.09 7.20 -29.17
C ALA A 209 -9.92 8.08 -27.92
N VAL A 210 -9.56 9.36 -28.07
CA VAL A 210 -9.42 10.30 -26.96
C VAL A 210 -10.74 10.48 -26.21
N TRP A 211 -11.86 10.74 -26.89
CA TRP A 211 -13.15 10.92 -26.23
C TRP A 211 -13.66 9.66 -25.51
N ARG A 212 -13.40 8.48 -26.07
CA ARG A 212 -13.72 7.20 -25.42
C ARG A 212 -12.90 7.01 -24.15
N ARG A 213 -11.61 7.35 -24.19
CA ARG A 213 -10.72 7.32 -23.02
C ARG A 213 -11.18 8.32 -21.96
N TYR A 214 -11.53 9.55 -22.34
CA TYR A 214 -12.03 10.54 -21.40
C TYR A 214 -13.30 10.08 -20.67
N ARG A 215 -14.26 9.50 -21.41
CA ARG A 215 -15.46 8.88 -20.80
C ARG A 215 -15.09 7.77 -19.82
N ALA A 216 -14.18 6.88 -20.21
CA ALA A 216 -13.71 5.80 -19.34
C ALA A 216 -12.99 6.30 -18.08
N ILE A 217 -12.18 7.37 -18.18
CA ILE A 217 -11.52 8.00 -17.02
C ILE A 217 -12.58 8.53 -16.05
N ARG A 218 -13.54 9.32 -16.55
CA ARG A 218 -14.60 9.90 -15.72
C ARG A 218 -15.44 8.83 -15.04
N GLU A 219 -15.87 7.83 -15.80
CA GLU A 219 -16.67 6.73 -15.29
C GLU A 219 -15.91 5.93 -14.22
N CYS A 220 -14.63 5.63 -14.46
CA CYS A 220 -13.79 4.94 -13.49
C CYS A 220 -13.60 5.79 -12.21
N ALA A 221 -13.33 7.08 -12.35
CA ALA A 221 -13.20 8.00 -11.21
C ALA A 221 -14.51 8.10 -10.40
N ASP A 222 -15.67 8.14 -11.05
CA ASP A 222 -16.98 8.16 -10.38
C ASP A 222 -17.24 6.86 -9.62
N LEU A 223 -16.90 5.71 -10.20
CA LEU A 223 -17.03 4.40 -9.54
C LEU A 223 -16.11 4.30 -8.32
N LEU A 224 -14.84 4.69 -8.45
CA LEU A 224 -13.88 4.70 -7.34
C LEU A 224 -14.30 5.68 -6.22
N THR A 225 -14.85 6.84 -6.58
CA THR A 225 -15.37 7.82 -5.61
C THR A 225 -16.54 7.25 -4.82
N LYS A 226 -17.47 6.54 -5.48
CA LYS A 226 -18.58 5.85 -4.80
C LYS A 226 -18.11 4.75 -3.86
N GLU A 227 -16.97 4.14 -4.16
CA GLU A 227 -16.30 3.15 -3.30
C GLU A 227 -15.45 3.78 -2.18
N GLY A 228 -15.26 5.11 -2.19
CA GLY A 228 -14.34 5.80 -1.27
C GLY A 228 -12.87 5.46 -1.51
N ALA A 229 -12.52 5.01 -2.72
CA ALA A 229 -11.21 4.50 -3.07
C ALA A 229 -10.32 5.59 -3.69
N PHE A 230 -9.46 6.19 -2.88
CA PHE A 230 -8.59 7.31 -3.26
C PHE A 230 -7.10 6.95 -3.29
N ASP A 231 -6.78 5.69 -3.55
CA ASP A 231 -5.42 5.16 -3.56
C ASP A 231 -4.75 5.34 -4.94
N HIS A 232 -3.72 4.53 -5.22
CA HIS A 232 -2.90 4.65 -6.42
C HIS A 232 -3.70 4.58 -7.73
N TYR A 233 -4.81 3.83 -7.78
CA TYR A 233 -5.67 3.76 -8.97
C TYR A 233 -6.24 5.14 -9.29
N PHE A 234 -6.78 5.81 -8.28
CA PHE A 234 -7.38 7.13 -8.42
C PHE A 234 -6.33 8.16 -8.86
N ILE A 235 -5.15 8.16 -8.22
CA ILE A 235 -4.03 9.05 -8.57
C ILE A 235 -3.56 8.82 -10.01
N HIS A 236 -3.45 7.55 -10.43
CA HIS A 236 -3.01 7.23 -11.79
C HIS A 236 -4.03 7.65 -12.85
N LEU A 237 -5.34 7.62 -12.57
CA LEU A 237 -6.35 8.15 -13.49
C LEU A 237 -6.14 9.64 -13.79
N TYR A 238 -5.75 10.47 -12.82
CA TYR A 238 -5.40 11.88 -13.07
C TYR A 238 -4.18 12.00 -13.98
N SER A 239 -3.14 11.19 -13.74
CA SER A 239 -1.96 11.17 -14.59
C SER A 239 -2.31 10.81 -16.03
N ILE A 240 -3.12 9.75 -16.24
CA ILE A 240 -3.59 9.34 -17.57
C ILE A 240 -4.40 10.47 -18.22
N ALA A 241 -5.26 11.16 -17.46
CA ALA A 241 -6.02 12.30 -17.95
C ALA A 241 -5.10 13.42 -18.44
N CYS A 242 -4.13 13.85 -17.62
CA CYS A 242 -3.17 14.89 -17.96
C CYS A 242 -2.39 14.56 -19.25
N PHE A 243 -1.89 13.33 -19.39
CA PHE A 243 -1.20 12.90 -20.61
C PHE A 243 -2.12 12.85 -21.83
N SER A 244 -3.38 12.43 -21.65
CA SER A 244 -4.35 12.41 -22.75
C SER A 244 -4.64 13.81 -23.30
N PHE A 245 -4.63 14.85 -22.44
CA PHE A 245 -4.77 16.25 -22.87
C PHE A 245 -3.52 16.80 -23.58
N MET A 246 -2.33 16.37 -23.19
CA MET A 246 -1.09 16.85 -23.83
C MET A 246 -0.94 16.40 -25.29
N VAL A 247 -1.52 15.26 -25.66
CA VAL A 247 -1.44 14.71 -27.03
C VAL A 247 -2.46 15.39 -27.99
N MET A 248 -3.41 16.15 -27.46
CA MET A 248 -4.43 16.86 -28.24
C MET A 248 -3.97 18.23 -28.78
N ASN A 249 -2.76 18.69 -28.44
CA ASN A 249 -2.16 19.95 -28.91
C ASN A 249 -0.90 19.66 -29.73
#